data_AF-A0A2A9D3C3-F1
#
_entry.id   AF-A0A2A9D3C3-F1
#
_cell.length_a   1.000
_cell.length_b   1.000
_cell.length_c   1.000
_cell.angle_alpha   90.00
_cell.angle_beta   90.00
_cell.angle_gamma   90.00
#
_symmetry.space_group_name_H-M   'P 1'
#
loop_
_entity.id
_entity.type
_entity.pdbx_description
1 polymer ?
#
loop_
_entity_poly.entity_id
_entity_poly.type
_entity_poly.pdbx_seq_one_letter_code
_entity_poly.pdbx_strand_id
1 'polypeptide(L)'
;MRLLRTLAATAALALSATLSLAGVTPATAAVTSSQYDAGMIVSDATFYDWDSMTSRQVQDFLDSKVSRCRPEYSAGPHDPIVCLKDYVMTTRDVDASGGCEAIVGGRRSAAEIIVEVGRACGVSPRSLLVLLQRESGLVTHVAPSTWRYDEAMGYGCPDGAPCAAEYEGFFNQVYRAAWQFRRYQAYPSNYSFQAGRTNSISYHPSGTCGRQSVYIQNQATAGLYNYTPYVPNNALKNGSPNGCSSYGNLNFFLLINNWFEGVPTASSPFRDVSTTNQFFNEIDWLYSEQITTGWRVSGGREYRPLEDINRDAMAAFLYRLAGSPSYTPPRTSPFSDVSTSNRYYKEISWLYAEGISTGWGSGSTREFRPLEQIDRDAMAAFLYRMAGEPRYSAPGTSPFADVSTRTMYYKEIAWLASEGISTGWSTSSGQEFRPGDAVARDAMAAFLYRFDRM
;
A
#
# COMPACT_ATOMS: atom_id res chain seq x y z
N MET A 1 56.41 -75.09 -9.14
CA MET A 1 57.10 -74.08 -9.97
C MET A 1 56.02 -73.27 -10.67
N ARG A 2 55.95 -71.94 -10.47
CA ARG A 2 55.55 -70.88 -11.43
C ARG A 2 54.36 -71.20 -12.38
N LEU A 3 53.26 -70.46 -12.53
CA LEU A 3 52.96 -69.02 -12.43
C LEU A 3 51.42 -68.90 -12.56
N LEU A 4 50.76 -68.08 -11.74
CA LEU A 4 49.43 -67.56 -12.06
C LEU A 4 49.62 -66.22 -12.81
N ARG A 5 49.04 -66.10 -14.01
CA ARG A 5 48.96 -64.85 -14.77
C ARG A 5 47.56 -64.25 -14.64
N THR A 6 47.53 -63.02 -14.17
CA THR A 6 46.41 -62.08 -14.08
C THR A 6 46.02 -61.53 -15.45
N LEU A 7 44.71 -61.34 -15.68
CA LEU A 7 44.17 -60.40 -16.67
C LEU A 7 43.20 -59.48 -15.93
N ALA A 8 43.58 -58.21 -15.80
CA ALA A 8 42.76 -57.14 -15.25
C ALA A 8 42.07 -56.41 -16.40
N ALA A 9 40.74 -56.30 -16.34
CA ALA A 9 39.95 -55.45 -17.23
C ALA A 9 39.80 -54.06 -16.59
N THR A 10 40.32 -53.03 -17.25
CA THR A 10 40.14 -51.62 -16.89
C THR A 10 38.84 -51.10 -17.47
N ALA A 11 37.88 -50.72 -16.62
CA ALA A 11 36.70 -49.96 -17.00
C ALA A 11 37.01 -48.45 -16.94
N ALA A 12 36.83 -47.75 -18.06
CA ALA A 12 36.99 -46.30 -18.13
C ALA A 12 35.72 -45.60 -17.59
N LEU A 13 35.86 -44.77 -16.55
CA LEU A 13 34.82 -43.85 -16.12
C LEU A 13 34.88 -42.56 -16.98
N ALA A 14 33.83 -42.29 -17.73
CA ALA A 14 33.60 -40.99 -18.36
C ALA A 14 33.02 -40.02 -17.32
N LEU A 15 33.75 -38.95 -17.02
CA LEU A 15 33.32 -37.87 -16.13
C LEU A 15 32.57 -36.82 -16.97
N SER A 16 31.24 -36.87 -16.96
CA SER A 16 30.40 -35.84 -17.59
C SER A 16 30.28 -34.64 -16.66
N ALA A 17 31.04 -33.58 -16.92
CA ALA A 17 30.83 -32.29 -16.28
C ALA A 17 29.56 -31.64 -16.85
N THR A 18 28.45 -31.71 -16.11
CA THR A 18 27.26 -30.93 -16.42
C THR A 18 27.52 -29.47 -16.12
N LEU A 19 27.75 -28.68 -17.17
CA LEU A 19 27.76 -27.24 -17.11
C LEU A 19 26.32 -26.77 -16.79
N SER A 20 26.05 -26.46 -15.53
CA SER A 20 24.80 -25.81 -15.15
C SER A 20 24.79 -24.39 -15.73
N LEU A 21 24.10 -24.24 -16.88
CA LEU A 21 23.69 -22.95 -17.39
C LEU A 21 22.85 -22.27 -16.30
N ALA A 22 23.41 -21.24 -15.67
CA ALA A 22 22.66 -20.35 -14.81
C ALA A 22 21.41 -19.92 -15.56
N GLY A 23 20.24 -20.18 -14.97
CA GLY A 23 18.96 -19.85 -15.56
C GLY A 23 18.92 -18.38 -15.90
N VAL A 24 18.77 -18.06 -17.18
CA VAL A 24 18.39 -16.72 -17.62
C VAL A 24 17.00 -16.50 -17.04
N THR A 25 16.91 -15.74 -15.96
CA THR A 25 15.63 -15.23 -15.47
C THR A 25 14.99 -14.45 -16.63
N PRO A 26 13.79 -14.82 -17.11
CA PRO A 26 13.13 -14.04 -18.14
C PRO A 26 12.99 -12.60 -17.63
N ALA A 27 13.33 -11.63 -18.48
CA ALA A 27 13.10 -10.23 -18.16
C ALA A 27 11.61 -10.04 -17.86
N THR A 28 11.29 -9.54 -16.67
CA THR A 28 9.94 -9.08 -16.34
C THR A 28 9.49 -8.08 -17.40
N ALA A 29 8.28 -8.25 -17.95
CA ALA A 29 7.76 -7.35 -18.96
C ALA A 29 7.76 -5.89 -18.43
N ALA A 30 8.09 -4.94 -19.28
CA ALA A 30 8.03 -3.53 -18.90
C ALA A 30 6.58 -3.10 -18.66
N VAL A 31 6.35 -2.25 -17.66
CA VAL A 31 5.05 -1.64 -17.39
C VAL A 31 4.71 -0.71 -18.53
N THR A 32 3.48 -0.81 -19.03
CA THR A 32 3.00 0.04 -20.12
C THR A 32 1.86 0.95 -19.67
N SER A 33 1.58 1.98 -20.46
CA SER A 33 0.55 2.98 -20.19
C SER A 33 -0.88 2.41 -20.14
N SER A 34 -1.10 1.21 -20.68
CA SER A 34 -2.40 0.52 -20.60
C SER A 34 -2.74 0.06 -19.17
N GLN A 35 -1.73 -0.07 -18.30
CA GLN A 35 -1.87 -0.51 -16.91
C GLN A 35 -2.05 0.66 -15.95
N TYR A 36 -2.09 1.89 -16.45
CA TYR A 36 -2.29 3.08 -15.65
C TYR A 36 -3.71 3.12 -15.09
N ASP A 37 -3.83 3.05 -13.76
CA ASP A 37 -5.07 3.37 -13.03
C ASP A 37 -5.01 4.81 -12.52
N ALA A 38 -5.98 5.64 -12.96
CA ALA A 38 -6.08 7.01 -12.48
C ALA A 38 -6.47 7.10 -11.01
N GLY A 39 -7.19 6.11 -10.47
CA GLY A 39 -7.59 6.07 -9.06
C GLY A 39 -6.50 5.57 -8.12
N MET A 40 -5.47 4.90 -8.66
CA MET A 40 -4.41 4.23 -7.91
C MET A 40 -3.08 4.31 -8.67
N ILE A 41 -2.46 5.50 -8.68
CA ILE A 41 -1.19 5.72 -9.39
C ILE A 41 -0.05 4.94 -8.72
N VAL A 42 -0.07 4.90 -7.38
CA VAL A 42 0.91 4.23 -6.52
C VAL A 42 0.26 3.98 -5.17
N SER A 43 0.64 2.91 -4.48
CA SER A 43 0.13 2.62 -3.14
C SER A 43 0.70 3.57 -2.07
N ASP A 44 -0.04 3.80 -0.99
CA ASP A 44 0.47 4.53 0.17
C ASP A 44 1.69 3.82 0.79
N ALA A 45 1.66 2.47 0.81
CA ALA A 45 2.78 1.66 1.27
C ALA A 45 4.04 1.94 0.43
N THR A 46 3.95 1.93 -0.90
CA THR A 46 5.10 2.21 -1.78
C THR A 46 5.56 3.67 -1.68
N PHE A 47 4.62 4.62 -1.66
CA PHE A 47 4.96 6.04 -1.72
C PHE A 47 5.56 6.57 -0.42
N TYR A 48 5.10 6.06 0.72
CA TYR A 48 5.53 6.49 2.05
C TYR A 48 6.48 5.49 2.74
N ASP A 49 7.01 4.50 2.01
CA ASP A 49 8.06 3.59 2.49
C ASP A 49 9.42 4.31 2.60
N TRP A 50 9.58 5.07 3.68
CA TRP A 50 10.74 5.89 3.97
C TRP A 50 12.06 5.10 4.08
N ASP A 51 12.01 3.80 4.33
CA ASP A 51 13.19 2.93 4.42
C ASP A 51 13.47 2.12 3.13
N SER A 52 12.68 2.35 2.08
CA SER A 52 12.74 1.63 0.79
C SER A 52 14.11 1.57 0.11
N MET A 53 15.03 2.48 0.44
CA MET A 53 16.44 2.45 0.01
C MET A 53 17.38 3.08 1.05
N THR A 54 18.55 2.49 1.24
CA THR A 54 19.70 3.08 1.94
C THR A 54 20.47 4.05 1.04
N SER A 55 21.29 4.94 1.60
CA SER A 55 22.09 5.91 0.81
C SER A 55 23.02 5.22 -0.18
N ARG A 56 23.57 4.04 0.17
CA ARG A 56 24.35 3.22 -0.76
C ARG A 56 23.51 2.71 -1.93
N GLN A 57 22.32 2.17 -1.67
CA GLN A 57 21.43 1.71 -2.74
C GLN A 57 20.98 2.85 -3.66
N VAL A 58 20.74 4.04 -3.10
CA VAL A 58 20.44 5.24 -3.92
C VAL A 58 21.66 5.60 -4.76
N GLN A 59 22.87 5.61 -4.19
CA GLN A 59 24.09 5.89 -4.95
C GLN A 59 24.30 4.88 -6.08
N ASP A 60 24.20 3.58 -5.80
CA ASP A 60 24.33 2.51 -6.81
C ASP A 60 23.29 2.67 -7.93
N PHE A 61 22.06 3.07 -7.58
CA PHE A 61 21.02 3.38 -8.54
C PHE A 61 21.39 4.57 -9.43
N LEU A 62 21.86 5.68 -8.85
CA LEU A 62 22.28 6.86 -9.60
C LEU A 62 23.47 6.54 -10.54
N ASP A 63 24.44 5.76 -10.06
CA ASP A 63 25.56 5.28 -10.85
C ASP A 63 25.10 4.44 -12.04
N SER A 64 24.04 3.64 -11.87
CA SER A 64 23.46 2.83 -12.95
C SER A 64 22.74 3.66 -14.03
N LYS A 65 22.26 4.87 -13.71
CA LYS A 65 21.50 5.72 -14.65
C LYS A 65 22.38 6.55 -15.55
N VAL A 66 23.57 6.94 -15.09
CA VAL A 66 24.51 7.76 -15.85
C VAL A 66 25.90 7.14 -15.81
N SER A 67 26.30 6.52 -16.92
CA SER A 67 27.64 5.92 -17.02
C SER A 67 28.75 6.97 -17.12
N ARG A 68 28.56 8.05 -17.89
CA ARG A 68 29.55 9.12 -18.08
C ARG A 68 28.91 10.51 -17.96
N CYS A 69 29.41 11.30 -17.02
CA CYS A 69 29.11 12.72 -16.96
C CYS A 69 29.85 13.50 -18.05
N ARG A 70 29.28 14.62 -18.50
CA ARG A 70 29.77 15.42 -19.62
C ARG A 70 30.22 16.83 -19.17
N PRO A 71 31.27 16.94 -18.33
CA PRO A 71 31.77 18.23 -17.86
C PRO A 71 32.22 19.16 -18.98
N GLU A 72 32.52 18.60 -20.16
CA GLU A 72 32.85 19.36 -21.38
C GLU A 72 31.79 20.37 -21.82
N TYR A 73 30.54 20.26 -21.34
CA TYR A 73 29.46 21.21 -21.66
C TYR A 73 29.33 22.37 -20.67
N SER A 74 30.23 22.48 -19.69
CA SER A 74 30.20 23.60 -18.75
C SER A 74 30.43 24.94 -19.43
N ALA A 75 29.60 25.93 -19.09
CA ALA A 75 29.76 27.31 -19.56
C ALA A 75 30.83 28.09 -18.76
N GLY A 76 31.54 27.43 -17.85
CA GLY A 76 32.62 28.00 -17.05
C GLY A 76 32.44 27.75 -15.55
N PRO A 77 33.32 28.32 -14.70
CA PRO A 77 33.34 28.06 -13.26
C PRO A 77 32.05 28.41 -12.52
N HIS A 78 31.22 29.29 -13.07
CA HIS A 78 29.94 29.72 -12.49
C HIS A 78 28.75 28.86 -12.93
N ASP A 79 28.95 27.93 -13.87
CA ASP A 79 27.96 26.93 -14.25
C ASP A 79 28.61 25.57 -14.50
N PRO A 80 29.12 24.93 -13.42
CA PRO A 80 29.74 23.63 -13.52
C PRO A 80 28.71 22.57 -13.90
N ILE A 81 29.13 21.63 -14.73
CA ILE A 81 28.37 20.42 -15.01
C ILE A 81 28.80 19.33 -14.05
N VAL A 82 27.91 18.94 -13.16
CA VAL A 82 28.14 17.87 -12.17
C VAL A 82 26.94 16.95 -12.22
N CYS A 83 27.10 15.66 -12.51
CA CYS A 83 25.96 14.74 -12.56
C CYS A 83 25.44 14.43 -11.16
N LEU A 84 24.15 14.07 -11.05
CA LEU A 84 23.52 13.81 -9.75
C LEU A 84 24.27 12.78 -8.90
N LYS A 85 24.80 11.74 -9.53
CA LYS A 85 25.61 10.70 -8.86
C LYS A 85 26.91 11.23 -8.23
N ASP A 86 27.45 12.33 -8.74
CA ASP A 86 28.70 12.94 -8.29
C ASP A 86 28.44 14.22 -7.45
N TYR A 87 27.17 14.59 -7.26
CA TYR A 87 26.78 15.85 -6.64
C TYR A 87 26.91 15.80 -5.11
N VAL A 88 27.56 16.82 -4.56
CA VAL A 88 27.78 17.00 -3.11
C VAL A 88 27.54 18.47 -2.76
N MET A 89 26.82 18.71 -1.67
CA MET A 89 26.59 20.07 -1.16
C MET A 89 26.65 20.12 0.37
N THR A 90 26.81 21.32 0.92
CA THR A 90 26.57 21.57 2.35
C THR A 90 25.11 21.92 2.56
N THR A 91 24.42 21.12 3.36
CA THR A 91 23.03 21.31 3.73
C THR A 91 22.93 22.08 5.04
N ARG A 92 21.82 22.80 5.24
CA ARG A 92 21.52 23.57 6.45
C ARG A 92 20.74 22.75 7.47
N ASP A 93 20.72 23.20 8.72
CA ASP A 93 19.78 22.71 9.72
C ASP A 93 18.33 23.03 9.32
N VAL A 94 17.42 22.13 9.68
CA VAL A 94 15.98 22.30 9.52
C VAL A 94 15.29 21.80 10.78
N ASP A 95 14.45 22.65 11.38
CA ASP A 95 13.60 22.26 12.51
C ASP A 95 12.45 21.37 12.05
N ALA A 96 11.93 20.54 12.96
CA ALA A 96 10.76 19.71 12.70
C ALA A 96 9.54 20.57 12.32
N SER A 97 8.92 20.28 11.17
CA SER A 97 7.82 21.07 10.63
C SER A 97 6.95 20.27 9.65
N GLY A 98 5.65 20.55 9.64
CA GLY A 98 4.68 20.02 8.67
C GLY A 98 4.62 18.50 8.55
N GLY A 99 4.97 17.78 9.62
CA GLY A 99 5.00 16.32 9.64
C GLY A 99 6.33 15.70 9.23
N CYS A 100 7.38 16.51 9.05
CA CYS A 100 8.77 16.06 8.96
C CYS A 100 9.53 16.30 10.27
N GLU A 101 10.43 15.38 10.61
CA GLU A 101 11.39 15.51 11.70
C GLU A 101 12.50 16.53 11.37
N ALA A 102 13.24 16.95 12.39
CA ALA A 102 14.37 17.86 12.23
C ALA A 102 15.54 17.18 11.50
N ILE A 103 16.25 17.94 10.67
CA ILE A 103 17.45 17.50 9.94
C ILE A 103 18.61 18.37 10.41
N VAL A 104 19.67 17.75 10.94
CA VAL A 104 20.93 18.43 11.24
C VAL A 104 21.66 18.70 9.93
N GLY A 105 22.24 19.87 9.72
CA GLY A 105 22.99 20.23 8.52
C GLY A 105 24.34 19.51 8.42
N GLY A 106 24.92 19.52 7.23
CA GLY A 106 26.20 18.85 6.97
C GLY A 106 26.54 18.73 5.50
N ARG A 107 27.79 18.37 5.20
CA ARG A 107 28.25 18.08 3.84
C ARG A 107 27.75 16.69 3.43
N ARG A 108 26.97 16.60 2.36
CA ARG A 108 26.25 15.39 1.93
C ARG A 108 26.26 15.20 0.43
N SER A 109 26.26 13.96 -0.01
CA SER A 109 25.96 13.59 -1.39
C SER A 109 24.46 13.74 -1.69
N ALA A 110 24.11 13.75 -2.98
CA ALA A 110 22.70 13.72 -3.39
C ALA A 110 21.98 12.47 -2.84
N ALA A 111 22.64 11.32 -2.81
CA ALA A 111 22.08 10.07 -2.29
C ALA A 111 21.79 10.14 -0.78
N GLU A 112 22.68 10.77 -0.01
CA GLU A 112 22.46 11.01 1.43
C GLU A 112 21.30 11.96 1.66
N ILE A 113 21.22 13.05 0.89
CA ILE A 113 20.12 14.03 0.96
C ILE A 113 18.76 13.35 0.70
N ILE A 114 18.64 12.55 -0.35
CA ILE A 114 17.39 11.86 -0.71
C ILE A 114 16.92 10.95 0.43
N VAL A 115 17.83 10.16 1.01
CA VAL A 115 17.49 9.20 2.08
C VAL A 115 17.17 9.91 3.38
N GLU A 116 17.92 10.94 3.73
CA GLU A 116 17.67 11.67 4.98
C GLU A 116 16.38 12.46 4.94
N VAL A 117 16.08 13.14 3.82
CA VAL A 117 14.78 13.79 3.63
C VAL A 117 13.66 12.75 3.64
N GLY A 118 13.84 11.63 2.94
CA GLY A 118 12.85 10.55 2.91
C GLY A 118 12.52 10.04 4.31
N ARG A 119 13.55 9.78 5.13
CA ARG A 119 13.41 9.38 6.53
C ARG A 119 12.73 10.45 7.38
N ALA A 120 13.23 11.69 7.33
CA ALA A 120 12.71 12.78 8.15
C ALA A 120 11.23 13.05 7.85
N CYS A 121 10.84 12.98 6.58
CA CYS A 121 9.48 13.25 6.18
C CYS A 121 8.59 12.00 6.11
N GLY A 122 9.10 10.77 6.21
CA GLY A 122 8.26 9.59 6.00
C GLY A 122 7.82 9.42 4.54
N VAL A 123 8.70 9.70 3.57
CA VAL A 123 8.47 9.59 2.12
C VAL A 123 9.53 8.67 1.51
N SER A 124 9.14 7.83 0.57
CA SER A 124 10.05 6.86 -0.03
C SER A 124 11.18 7.50 -0.83
N PRO A 125 12.47 7.14 -0.56
CA PRO A 125 13.59 7.45 -1.44
C PRO A 125 13.35 7.10 -2.93
N ARG A 126 12.66 5.99 -3.23
CA ARG A 126 12.27 5.62 -4.60
C ARG A 126 11.32 6.64 -5.21
N SER A 127 10.32 7.08 -4.43
CA SER A 127 9.35 8.09 -4.88
C SER A 127 10.03 9.44 -5.10
N LEU A 128 10.96 9.84 -4.24
CA LEU A 128 11.75 11.07 -4.41
C LEU A 128 12.62 11.02 -5.69
N LEU A 129 13.26 9.89 -5.99
CA LEU A 129 14.00 9.70 -7.23
C LEU A 129 13.11 9.83 -8.48
N VAL A 130 11.90 9.28 -8.43
CA VAL A 130 10.93 9.37 -9.54
C VAL A 130 10.42 10.80 -9.71
N LEU A 131 10.09 11.50 -8.63
CA LEU A 131 9.71 12.91 -8.68
C LEU A 131 10.85 13.72 -9.31
N LEU A 132 12.08 13.53 -8.84
CA LEU A 132 13.25 14.24 -9.37
C LEU A 132 13.44 14.03 -10.88
N GLN A 133 13.28 12.80 -11.34
CA GLN A 133 13.34 12.49 -12.76
C GLN A 133 12.20 13.15 -13.54
N ARG A 134 11.00 13.13 -13.01
CA ARG A 134 9.80 13.66 -13.67
C ARG A 134 9.86 15.18 -13.81
N GLU A 135 10.31 15.88 -12.78
CA GLU A 135 10.30 17.35 -12.74
C GLU A 135 11.44 17.96 -13.55
N SER A 136 12.66 17.41 -13.46
CA SER A 136 13.84 18.03 -14.07
C SER A 136 14.66 17.11 -14.96
N GLY A 137 14.29 15.82 -15.08
CA GLY A 137 15.06 14.81 -15.81
C GLY A 137 16.42 14.49 -15.15
N LEU A 138 16.66 14.99 -13.94
CA LEU A 138 18.00 15.11 -13.36
C LEU A 138 18.66 13.75 -13.07
N VAL A 139 17.87 12.73 -12.72
CA VAL A 139 18.39 11.39 -12.39
C VAL A 139 19.13 10.75 -13.58
N THR A 140 18.66 10.98 -14.81
CA THR A 140 19.29 10.45 -16.04
C THR A 140 20.15 11.46 -16.78
N HIS A 141 20.27 12.70 -16.28
CA HIS A 141 20.89 13.79 -17.02
C HIS A 141 22.42 13.65 -17.04
N VAL A 142 23.03 13.71 -18.24
CA VAL A 142 24.48 13.54 -18.41
C VAL A 142 25.28 14.84 -18.32
N ALA A 143 24.60 15.98 -18.40
CA ALA A 143 25.23 17.30 -18.33
C ALA A 143 24.39 18.35 -17.57
N PRO A 144 23.98 18.12 -16.31
CA PRO A 144 23.11 19.08 -15.63
C PRO A 144 23.91 20.29 -15.14
N SER A 145 23.44 21.47 -15.51
CA SER A 145 23.89 22.79 -15.05
C SER A 145 23.23 23.18 -13.72
N THR A 146 23.75 24.22 -13.09
CA THR A 146 23.41 24.64 -11.71
C THR A 146 21.91 24.85 -11.53
N TRP A 147 21.24 25.52 -12.47
CA TRP A 147 19.80 25.83 -12.40
C TRP A 147 18.92 24.58 -12.21
N ARG A 148 19.34 23.41 -12.70
CA ARG A 148 18.56 22.17 -12.52
C ARG A 148 18.58 21.69 -11.07
N TYR A 149 19.60 22.04 -10.30
CA TYR A 149 19.66 21.77 -8.87
C TYR A 149 18.84 22.78 -8.09
N ASP A 150 18.81 24.02 -8.56
CA ASP A 150 18.09 25.11 -7.93
C ASP A 150 16.57 24.91 -7.97
N GLU A 151 16.08 24.28 -9.04
CA GLU A 151 14.65 24.05 -9.31
C GLU A 151 14.31 22.56 -9.48
N ALA A 152 15.12 21.68 -8.86
CA ALA A 152 15.14 20.24 -9.11
C ALA A 152 13.78 19.52 -9.05
N MET A 153 12.87 19.99 -8.21
CA MET A 153 11.53 19.43 -8.00
C MET A 153 10.42 20.38 -8.45
N GLY A 154 10.73 21.58 -8.96
CA GLY A 154 9.75 22.60 -9.32
C GLY A 154 8.95 23.18 -8.14
N TYR A 155 9.36 22.93 -6.89
CA TYR A 155 8.60 23.41 -5.73
C TYR A 155 8.87 24.89 -5.50
N GLY A 156 7.82 25.72 -5.56
CA GLY A 156 7.90 27.14 -5.24
C GLY A 156 8.71 27.97 -6.26
N CYS A 157 8.95 27.43 -7.45
CA CYS A 157 9.63 28.10 -8.56
C CYS A 157 8.63 28.34 -9.71
N PRO A 158 8.18 29.60 -9.95
CA PRO A 158 7.20 29.89 -11.00
C PRO A 158 7.80 29.80 -12.40
N ASP A 159 7.02 29.32 -13.37
CA ASP A 159 7.45 29.27 -14.78
C ASP A 159 7.88 30.66 -15.28
N GLY A 160 9.14 30.78 -15.72
CA GLY A 160 9.69 32.02 -16.30
C GLY A 160 10.10 33.09 -15.27
N ALA A 161 10.14 32.75 -13.97
CA ALA A 161 10.66 33.61 -12.91
C ALA A 161 11.69 32.87 -12.05
N PRO A 162 12.67 33.57 -11.43
CA PRO A 162 13.60 32.94 -10.50
C PRO A 162 12.88 32.31 -9.32
N CYS A 163 13.35 31.14 -8.89
CA CYS A 163 12.88 30.52 -7.67
C CYS A 163 13.14 31.42 -6.44
N ALA A 164 12.22 31.45 -5.49
CA ALA A 164 12.46 32.18 -4.25
C ALA A 164 13.63 31.52 -3.48
N ALA A 165 14.51 32.34 -2.90
CA ALA A 165 15.74 31.88 -2.21
C ALA A 165 15.49 30.85 -1.08
N GLU A 166 14.28 30.79 -0.53
CA GLU A 166 13.88 29.79 0.48
C GLU A 166 13.73 28.37 -0.09
N TYR A 167 13.44 28.26 -1.39
CA TYR A 167 13.19 27.00 -2.09
C TYR A 167 14.34 26.61 -3.01
N GLU A 168 15.17 27.58 -3.40
CA GLU A 168 16.33 27.38 -4.27
C GLU A 168 17.34 26.38 -3.67
N GLY A 169 17.83 25.48 -4.52
CA GLY A 169 18.92 24.56 -4.22
C GLY A 169 18.45 23.14 -3.92
N PHE A 170 19.28 22.16 -4.28
CA PHE A 170 18.89 20.75 -4.34
C PHE A 170 18.27 20.22 -3.04
N PHE A 171 18.91 20.48 -1.90
CA PHE A 171 18.38 20.08 -0.60
C PHE A 171 17.01 20.69 -0.30
N ASN A 172 16.82 21.99 -0.56
CA ASN A 172 15.57 22.67 -0.29
C ASN A 172 14.45 22.15 -1.20
N GLN A 173 14.75 21.90 -2.48
CA GLN A 173 13.80 21.32 -3.43
C GLN A 173 13.34 19.92 -3.01
N VAL A 174 14.28 19.02 -2.66
CA VAL A 174 13.95 17.66 -2.20
C VAL A 174 13.16 17.70 -0.89
N TYR A 175 13.61 18.49 0.10
CA TYR A 175 12.93 18.65 1.38
C TYR A 175 11.51 19.19 1.24
N ARG A 176 11.31 20.25 0.46
CA ARG A 176 10.00 20.90 0.32
C ARG A 176 9.00 20.05 -0.44
N ALA A 177 9.44 19.32 -1.46
CA ALA A 177 8.60 18.33 -2.13
C ALA A 177 8.11 17.27 -1.12
N ALA A 178 9.02 16.66 -0.35
CA ALA A 178 8.66 15.66 0.66
C ALA A 178 7.73 16.23 1.74
N TRP A 179 8.05 17.41 2.28
CA TRP A 179 7.23 18.14 3.24
C TRP A 179 5.82 18.42 2.71
N GLN A 180 5.70 18.78 1.43
CA GLN A 180 4.41 19.05 0.81
C GLN A 180 3.52 17.80 0.73
N PHE A 181 4.10 16.63 0.45
CA PHE A 181 3.35 15.37 0.50
C PHE A 181 2.85 15.04 1.91
N ARG A 182 3.62 15.39 2.94
CA ARG A 182 3.16 15.27 4.35
C ARG A 182 2.04 16.23 4.69
N ARG A 183 2.06 17.43 4.13
CA ARG A 183 0.93 18.37 4.24
C ARG A 183 -0.32 17.85 3.55
N TYR A 184 -0.20 17.24 2.37
CA TYR A 184 -1.33 16.61 1.68
C TYR A 184 -1.95 15.50 2.53
N GLN A 185 -1.14 14.63 3.14
CA GLN A 185 -1.63 13.55 4.00
C GLN A 185 -2.25 14.06 5.30
N ALA A 186 -1.66 15.09 5.94
CA ALA A 186 -2.12 15.59 7.23
C ALA A 186 -3.37 16.48 7.13
N TYR A 187 -3.55 17.19 6.01
CA TYR A 187 -4.64 18.15 5.82
C TYR A 187 -5.35 17.98 4.47
N PRO A 188 -5.86 16.78 4.14
CA PRO A 188 -6.38 16.48 2.81
C PRO A 188 -7.55 17.40 2.40
N SER A 189 -8.35 17.86 3.36
CA SER A 189 -9.47 18.77 3.12
C SER A 189 -9.06 20.17 2.62
N ASN A 190 -7.80 20.55 2.79
CA ASN A 190 -7.30 21.86 2.36
C ASN A 190 -6.89 21.90 0.88
N TYR A 191 -6.98 20.75 0.20
CA TYR A 191 -6.50 20.59 -1.17
C TYR A 191 -7.61 20.11 -2.11
N SER A 192 -7.40 20.36 -3.40
CA SER A 192 -8.41 20.18 -4.44
C SER A 192 -8.73 18.71 -4.71
N PHE A 193 -7.74 17.82 -4.62
CA PHE A 193 -7.92 16.39 -4.84
C PHE A 193 -7.83 15.61 -3.54
N GLN A 194 -8.82 14.76 -3.27
CA GLN A 194 -8.96 14.06 -1.99
C GLN A 194 -9.22 12.57 -2.23
N ALA A 195 -8.61 11.72 -1.41
CA ALA A 195 -8.86 10.29 -1.42
C ALA A 195 -10.28 9.95 -0.91
N GLY A 196 -10.77 8.76 -1.25
CA GLY A 196 -12.06 8.24 -0.82
C GLY A 196 -13.27 8.88 -1.53
N ARG A 197 -13.06 9.66 -2.59
CA ARG A 197 -14.14 10.31 -3.35
C ARG A 197 -13.84 10.45 -4.84
N THR A 198 -14.89 10.73 -5.60
CA THR A 198 -14.80 11.04 -7.02
C THR A 198 -14.39 12.49 -7.22
N ASN A 199 -13.27 12.70 -7.91
CA ASN A 199 -12.69 13.99 -8.23
C ASN A 199 -12.77 14.24 -9.74
N SER A 200 -12.96 15.49 -10.16
CA SER A 200 -12.90 15.87 -11.58
C SER A 200 -11.51 16.41 -11.91
N ILE A 201 -10.75 15.71 -12.75
CA ILE A 201 -9.33 15.99 -13.03
C ILE A 201 -9.15 16.35 -14.51
N SER A 202 -8.45 17.44 -14.81
CA SER A 202 -8.22 17.89 -16.19
C SER A 202 -7.25 16.97 -16.93
N TYR A 203 -7.41 16.82 -18.25
CA TYR A 203 -6.40 16.14 -19.07
C TYR A 203 -5.18 17.03 -19.36
N HIS A 204 -5.35 18.35 -19.36
CA HIS A 204 -4.34 19.32 -19.78
C HIS A 204 -4.59 20.69 -19.11
N PRO A 205 -3.57 21.57 -18.96
CA PRO A 205 -3.76 22.95 -18.47
C PRO A 205 -4.79 23.74 -19.27
N SER A 206 -4.87 23.49 -20.58
CA SER A 206 -5.89 24.11 -21.43
C SER A 206 -7.30 23.63 -21.05
N GLY A 207 -8.17 24.56 -20.66
CA GLY A 207 -9.56 24.27 -20.31
C GLY A 207 -10.40 23.68 -21.45
N THR A 208 -9.92 23.76 -22.70
CA THR A 208 -10.59 23.16 -23.87
C THR A 208 -10.42 21.65 -23.98
N CYS A 209 -9.49 21.05 -23.22
CA CYS A 209 -9.13 19.65 -23.33
C CYS A 209 -9.98 18.69 -22.50
N GLY A 210 -10.95 19.19 -21.74
CA GLY A 210 -11.86 18.38 -20.94
C GLY A 210 -11.25 17.79 -19.67
N ARG A 211 -12.04 16.94 -19.00
CA ARG A 211 -11.74 16.37 -17.68
C ARG A 211 -12.18 14.90 -17.61
N GLN A 212 -11.63 14.15 -16.65
CA GLN A 212 -12.05 12.80 -16.27
C GLN A 212 -12.58 12.80 -14.84
N SER A 213 -13.66 12.06 -14.58
CA SER A 213 -14.08 11.73 -13.21
C SER A 213 -13.27 10.52 -12.72
N VAL A 214 -12.58 10.67 -11.59
CA VAL A 214 -11.67 9.68 -11.02
C VAL A 214 -12.00 9.48 -9.55
N TYR A 215 -12.35 8.25 -9.16
CA TYR A 215 -12.41 7.88 -7.75
C TYR A 215 -10.99 7.65 -7.25
N ILE A 216 -10.48 8.54 -6.40
CA ILE A 216 -9.11 8.45 -5.88
C ILE A 216 -9.11 7.52 -4.67
N GLN A 217 -8.37 6.42 -4.75
CA GLN A 217 -8.43 5.32 -3.78
C GLN A 217 -7.58 5.58 -2.52
N ASN A 218 -6.47 6.31 -2.63
CA ASN A 218 -5.53 6.51 -1.52
C ASN A 218 -4.89 7.91 -1.47
N GLN A 219 -4.15 8.20 -0.40
CA GLN A 219 -3.60 9.53 -0.14
C GLN A 219 -2.40 9.88 -1.01
N ALA A 220 -1.57 8.92 -1.40
CA ALA A 220 -0.44 9.13 -2.30
C ALA A 220 -0.93 9.57 -3.68
N THR A 221 -1.96 8.90 -4.22
CA THR A 221 -2.58 9.29 -5.49
C THR A 221 -3.20 10.68 -5.40
N ALA A 222 -3.91 11.00 -4.29
CA ALA A 222 -4.43 12.35 -4.07
C ALA A 222 -3.29 13.40 -4.03
N GLY A 223 -2.20 13.11 -3.31
CA GLY A 223 -1.02 13.95 -3.24
C GLY A 223 -0.39 14.20 -4.62
N LEU A 224 -0.26 13.16 -5.46
CA LEU A 224 0.28 13.30 -6.82
C LEU A 224 -0.58 14.18 -7.71
N TYR A 225 -1.91 14.13 -7.58
CA TYR A 225 -2.78 15.07 -8.29
C TYR A 225 -2.73 16.49 -7.73
N ASN A 226 -2.55 16.66 -6.42
CA ASN A 226 -2.34 17.99 -5.85
C ASN A 226 -0.98 18.58 -6.23
N TYR A 227 0.03 17.72 -6.45
CA TYR A 227 1.36 18.12 -6.94
C TYR A 227 1.35 18.41 -8.45
N THR A 228 0.64 17.60 -9.23
CA THR A 228 0.46 17.82 -10.66
C THR A 228 -0.93 17.41 -11.13
N PRO A 229 -1.79 18.39 -11.47
CA PRO A 229 -3.24 18.19 -11.55
C PRO A 229 -3.73 17.66 -12.89
N TYR A 230 -3.04 16.69 -13.50
CA TYR A 230 -3.39 16.16 -14.82
C TYR A 230 -3.43 14.63 -14.87
N VAL A 231 -4.50 14.12 -15.47
CA VAL A 231 -4.69 12.70 -15.81
C VAL A 231 -4.36 12.48 -17.29
N PRO A 232 -3.67 11.39 -17.68
CA PRO A 232 -3.37 11.13 -19.09
C PRO A 232 -4.65 10.83 -19.88
N ASN A 233 -4.79 11.47 -21.05
CA ASN A 233 -5.90 11.17 -21.95
C ASN A 233 -5.69 9.81 -22.66
N ASN A 234 -6.76 9.27 -23.26
CA ASN A 234 -6.68 7.97 -23.95
C ASN A 234 -5.69 7.98 -25.13
N ALA A 235 -5.55 9.12 -25.81
CA ALA A 235 -4.61 9.28 -26.92
C ALA A 235 -3.17 8.99 -26.46
N LEU A 236 -2.75 9.61 -25.35
CA LEU A 236 -1.47 9.34 -24.71
C LEU A 236 -1.34 7.90 -24.23
N LYS A 237 -2.35 7.37 -23.53
CA LYS A 237 -2.31 5.98 -23.03
C LYS A 237 -2.18 4.94 -24.14
N ASN A 238 -2.68 5.26 -25.34
CA ASN A 238 -2.61 4.39 -26.52
C ASN A 238 -1.36 4.64 -27.40
N GLY A 239 -0.40 5.46 -26.93
CA GLY A 239 0.84 5.73 -27.66
C GLY A 239 0.72 6.78 -28.77
N SER A 240 -0.39 7.51 -28.83
CA SER A 240 -0.69 8.54 -29.85
C SER A 240 -1.00 9.89 -29.18
N PRO A 241 -0.04 10.54 -28.51
CA PRO A 241 -0.26 11.79 -27.80
C PRO A 241 -0.76 12.91 -28.75
N ASN A 242 -1.55 13.83 -28.22
CA ASN A 242 -2.07 14.98 -28.95
C ASN A 242 -1.98 16.26 -28.11
N GLY A 243 -2.48 17.39 -28.61
CA GLY A 243 -2.43 18.69 -27.92
C GLY A 243 -3.18 18.76 -26.59
N CYS A 244 -3.89 17.69 -26.19
CA CYS A 244 -4.57 17.56 -24.90
C CYS A 244 -3.95 16.47 -24.01
N SER A 245 -2.75 15.99 -24.34
CA SER A 245 -2.04 14.97 -23.58
C SER A 245 -1.11 15.61 -22.55
N SER A 246 -1.21 15.18 -21.30
CA SER A 246 -0.25 15.52 -20.24
C SER A 246 0.41 14.25 -19.71
N TYR A 247 1.73 14.21 -19.78
CA TYR A 247 2.52 13.05 -19.35
C TYR A 247 2.61 12.91 -17.83
N GLY A 248 2.57 14.02 -17.09
CA GLY A 248 2.79 14.11 -15.65
C GLY A 248 2.66 12.81 -14.85
N ASN A 249 1.45 12.49 -14.38
CA ASN A 249 1.24 11.35 -13.49
C ASN A 249 1.43 9.99 -14.18
N LEU A 250 1.31 9.92 -15.51
CA LEU A 250 1.68 8.72 -16.27
C LEU A 250 3.19 8.46 -16.19
N ASN A 251 4.03 9.50 -16.31
CA ASN A 251 5.47 9.34 -16.17
C ASN A 251 5.84 8.88 -14.76
N PHE A 252 5.20 9.42 -13.71
CA PHE A 252 5.42 8.93 -12.34
C PHE A 252 5.12 7.43 -12.26
N PHE A 253 3.93 7.00 -12.71
CA PHE A 253 3.53 5.60 -12.74
C PHE A 253 4.51 4.71 -13.50
N LEU A 254 4.90 5.11 -14.72
CA LEU A 254 5.81 4.31 -15.53
C LEU A 254 7.19 4.21 -14.89
N LEU A 255 7.71 5.29 -14.32
CA LEU A 255 9.04 5.33 -13.71
C LEU A 255 9.09 4.54 -12.41
N ILE A 256 8.17 4.75 -11.47
CA ILE A 256 8.18 4.03 -10.19
C ILE A 256 8.12 2.53 -10.42
N ASN A 257 7.25 2.09 -11.33
CA ASN A 257 7.08 0.68 -11.60
C ASN A 257 8.26 0.11 -12.40
N ASN A 258 8.69 0.73 -13.50
CA ASN A 258 9.80 0.18 -14.29
C ASN A 258 11.17 0.29 -13.61
N TRP A 259 11.35 1.20 -12.63
CA TRP A 259 12.62 1.33 -11.91
C TRP A 259 12.70 0.44 -10.67
N PHE A 260 11.59 0.21 -9.97
CA PHE A 260 11.65 -0.41 -8.64
C PHE A 260 10.65 -1.54 -8.40
N GLU A 261 9.48 -1.53 -9.04
CA GLU A 261 8.38 -2.45 -8.69
C GLU A 261 8.15 -3.57 -9.73
N GLY A 262 8.60 -3.41 -10.98
CA GLY A 262 8.28 -4.29 -12.12
C GLY A 262 6.89 -4.02 -12.70
N VAL A 263 6.33 -4.94 -13.51
CA VAL A 263 4.88 -4.93 -13.85
C VAL A 263 4.12 -4.67 -12.55
N PRO A 264 3.16 -3.73 -12.46
CA PRO A 264 2.37 -3.52 -11.26
C PRO A 264 1.46 -4.74 -11.16
N THR A 265 2.03 -5.80 -10.63
CA THR A 265 1.28 -6.85 -9.97
C THR A 265 0.92 -6.21 -8.66
N ALA A 266 -0.36 -6.17 -8.32
CA ALA A 266 -0.78 -5.83 -6.98
C ALA A 266 -0.15 -6.87 -6.04
N SER A 267 1.11 -6.69 -5.62
CA SER A 267 1.82 -7.75 -4.93
C SER A 267 1.17 -7.87 -3.56
N SER A 268 0.62 -9.04 -3.27
CA SER A 268 -0.03 -9.21 -1.98
C SER A 268 0.97 -8.96 -0.84
N PRO A 269 0.56 -8.25 0.22
CA PRO A 269 1.34 -8.16 1.45
C PRO A 269 1.51 -9.52 2.13
N PHE A 270 0.79 -10.54 1.66
CA PHE A 270 0.85 -11.91 2.13
C PHE A 270 1.27 -12.88 1.03
N ARG A 271 2.32 -13.66 1.30
CA ARG A 271 2.89 -14.60 0.31
C ARG A 271 1.96 -15.75 -0.08
N ASP A 272 0.95 -16.03 0.74
CA ASP A 272 -0.04 -17.08 0.54
C ASP A 272 -1.38 -16.55 -0.01
N VAL A 273 -1.43 -15.29 -0.43
CA VAL A 273 -2.59 -14.69 -1.07
C VAL A 273 -2.20 -14.28 -2.48
N SER A 274 -2.70 -15.01 -3.46
CA SER A 274 -2.55 -14.63 -4.87
C SER A 274 -3.31 -13.34 -5.16
N THR A 275 -2.80 -12.53 -6.09
CA THR A 275 -3.48 -11.32 -6.61
C THR A 275 -4.79 -11.64 -7.35
N THR A 276 -4.97 -12.91 -7.73
CA THR A 276 -6.18 -13.46 -8.32
C THR A 276 -7.13 -14.10 -7.31
N ASN A 277 -6.81 -14.06 -6.02
CA ASN A 277 -7.74 -14.49 -4.98
C ASN A 277 -9.02 -13.63 -5.05
N GLN A 278 -10.19 -14.26 -4.93
CA GLN A 278 -11.48 -13.56 -5.04
C GLN A 278 -11.65 -12.40 -4.06
N PHE A 279 -10.98 -12.48 -2.90
CA PHE A 279 -11.00 -11.46 -1.84
C PHE A 279 -9.65 -10.77 -1.68
N PHE A 280 -8.82 -10.76 -2.73
CA PHE A 280 -7.50 -10.14 -2.71
C PHE A 280 -7.56 -8.67 -2.27
N ASN A 281 -8.47 -7.88 -2.85
CA ASN A 281 -8.60 -6.45 -2.56
C ASN A 281 -9.01 -6.22 -1.11
N GLU A 282 -9.91 -7.05 -0.58
CA GLU A 282 -10.39 -6.95 0.80
C GLU A 282 -9.31 -7.35 1.81
N ILE A 283 -8.51 -8.37 1.48
CA ILE A 283 -7.37 -8.78 2.30
C ILE A 283 -6.26 -7.72 2.28
N ASP A 284 -5.97 -7.11 1.12
CA ASP A 284 -5.00 -6.02 0.98
C ASP A 284 -5.44 -4.78 1.78
N TRP A 285 -6.72 -4.41 1.67
CA TRP A 285 -7.30 -3.33 2.47
C TRP A 285 -7.21 -3.58 3.97
N LEU A 286 -7.52 -4.80 4.45
CA LEU A 286 -7.36 -5.13 5.87
C LEU A 286 -5.93 -4.90 6.34
N TYR A 287 -4.94 -5.15 5.48
CA TYR A 287 -3.54 -4.93 5.81
C TYR A 287 -3.17 -3.44 5.78
N SER A 288 -3.63 -2.68 4.77
CA SER A 288 -3.35 -1.24 4.65
C SER A 288 -3.94 -0.45 5.81
N GLU A 289 -5.14 -0.81 6.26
CA GLU A 289 -5.80 -0.20 7.43
C GLU A 289 -5.28 -0.75 8.78
N GLN A 290 -4.28 -1.63 8.75
CA GLN A 290 -3.69 -2.28 9.94
C GLN A 290 -4.70 -3.08 10.79
N ILE A 291 -5.83 -3.50 10.20
CA ILE A 291 -6.83 -4.35 10.86
C ILE A 291 -6.30 -5.77 11.03
N THR A 292 -5.62 -6.29 10.02
CA THR A 292 -4.88 -7.56 10.09
C THR A 292 -3.38 -7.34 10.04
N THR A 293 -2.65 -8.12 10.84
CA THR A 293 -1.19 -8.15 10.78
C THR A 293 -0.66 -9.44 10.17
N GLY A 294 -1.50 -10.45 9.91
CA GLY A 294 -1.08 -11.81 9.53
C GLY A 294 -0.02 -12.44 10.46
N TRP A 295 0.62 -13.50 9.97
CA TRP A 295 1.69 -14.21 10.67
C TRP A 295 3.04 -13.95 10.00
N ARG A 296 4.04 -13.54 10.78
CA ARG A 296 5.42 -13.48 10.29
C ARG A 296 5.96 -14.90 10.16
N VAL A 297 6.47 -15.23 8.98
CA VAL A 297 7.09 -16.52 8.66
C VAL A 297 8.43 -16.29 7.95
N SER A 298 9.22 -17.34 7.78
CA SER A 298 10.43 -17.25 6.94
C SER A 298 10.03 -16.83 5.52
N GLY A 299 10.67 -15.80 4.97
CA GLY A 299 10.38 -15.30 3.62
C GLY A 299 9.13 -14.41 3.49
N GLY A 300 8.59 -13.89 4.59
CA GLY A 300 7.55 -12.85 4.53
C GLY A 300 6.46 -13.02 5.57
N ARG A 301 5.20 -12.90 5.11
CA ARG A 301 4.02 -12.92 5.98
C ARG A 301 2.90 -13.72 5.35
N GLU A 302 2.18 -14.50 6.15
CA GLU A 302 1.02 -15.29 5.70
C GLU A 302 -0.29 -14.69 6.24
N TYR A 303 -1.35 -14.74 5.44
CA TYR A 303 -2.71 -14.38 5.84
C TYR A 303 -3.58 -15.58 6.20
N ARG A 304 -3.30 -16.74 5.59
CA ARG A 304 -4.03 -18.00 5.73
C ARG A 304 -5.52 -17.86 5.38
N PRO A 305 -5.85 -17.52 4.11
CA PRO A 305 -7.18 -17.09 3.71
C PRO A 305 -8.28 -18.13 3.99
N LEU A 306 -7.97 -19.41 3.85
CA LEU A 306 -8.94 -20.51 3.99
C LEU A 306 -8.97 -21.12 5.40
N GLU A 307 -8.18 -20.62 6.36
CA GLU A 307 -8.31 -21.05 7.75
C GLU A 307 -9.52 -20.35 8.38
N ASP A 308 -10.32 -21.11 9.15
CA ASP A 308 -11.40 -20.56 9.94
C ASP A 308 -10.86 -19.65 11.05
N ILE A 309 -11.59 -18.58 11.34
CA ILE A 309 -11.17 -17.61 12.34
C ILE A 309 -11.79 -17.90 13.71
N ASN A 310 -10.95 -17.91 14.73
CA ASN A 310 -11.39 -17.98 16.12
C ASN A 310 -12.00 -16.66 16.60
N ARG A 311 -12.90 -16.76 17.59
CA ARG A 311 -13.62 -15.61 18.16
C ARG A 311 -12.69 -14.55 18.75
N ASP A 312 -11.54 -14.93 19.29
CA ASP A 312 -10.55 -14.00 19.84
C ASP A 312 -9.83 -13.19 18.75
N ALA A 313 -9.48 -13.82 17.64
CA ALA A 313 -8.89 -13.16 16.48
C ALA A 313 -9.91 -12.22 15.81
N MET A 314 -11.18 -12.61 15.72
CA MET A 314 -12.25 -11.69 15.31
C MET A 314 -12.31 -10.49 16.25
N ALA A 315 -12.24 -10.69 17.57
CA ALA A 315 -12.29 -9.57 18.51
C ALA A 315 -11.19 -8.54 18.26
N ALA A 316 -9.97 -9.01 17.95
CA ALA A 316 -8.88 -8.16 17.54
C ALA A 316 -9.16 -7.40 16.24
N PHE A 317 -9.81 -8.03 15.26
CA PHE A 317 -10.17 -7.38 13.99
C PHE A 317 -11.22 -6.28 14.21
N LEU A 318 -12.30 -6.57 14.94
CA LEU A 318 -13.36 -5.57 15.21
C LEU A 318 -12.85 -4.39 16.02
N TYR A 319 -11.97 -4.63 17.01
CA TYR A 319 -11.36 -3.55 17.79
C TYR A 319 -10.48 -2.64 16.93
N ARG A 320 -9.69 -3.21 16.00
CA ARG A 320 -8.85 -2.41 15.08
C ARG A 320 -9.68 -1.69 14.03
N LEU A 321 -10.72 -2.34 13.51
CA LEU A 321 -11.69 -1.72 12.61
C LEU A 321 -12.35 -0.50 13.24
N ALA A 322 -12.63 -0.53 14.56
CA ALA A 322 -13.13 0.63 15.31
C ALA A 322 -12.08 1.73 15.57
N GLY A 323 -10.89 1.66 14.95
CA GLY A 323 -9.81 2.61 15.15
C GLY A 323 -8.98 2.40 16.41
N SER A 324 -9.03 1.21 17.02
CA SER A 324 -8.30 0.87 18.25
C SER A 324 -8.54 1.85 19.42
N PRO A 325 -9.80 2.11 19.81
CA PRO A 325 -10.15 3.16 20.77
C PRO A 325 -9.45 2.97 22.12
N SER A 326 -9.04 4.07 22.75
CA SER A 326 -8.39 3.99 24.08
C SER A 326 -9.33 3.32 25.08
N TYR A 327 -8.92 2.17 25.61
CA TYR A 327 -9.72 1.35 26.51
C TYR A 327 -8.81 0.68 27.53
N THR A 328 -9.22 0.72 28.81
CA THR A 328 -8.53 0.04 29.91
C THR A 328 -9.39 -1.14 30.34
N PRO A 329 -8.96 -2.40 30.11
CA PRO A 329 -9.75 -3.56 30.50
C PRO A 329 -9.83 -3.69 32.03
N PRO A 330 -10.91 -4.26 32.56
CA PRO A 330 -11.08 -4.44 34.01
C PRO A 330 -10.00 -5.37 34.58
N ARG A 331 -9.74 -5.25 35.89
CA ARG A 331 -8.79 -6.14 36.60
C ARG A 331 -9.31 -7.58 36.72
N THR A 332 -10.62 -7.76 36.63
CA THR A 332 -11.29 -9.06 36.62
C THR A 332 -12.01 -9.20 35.30
N SER A 333 -11.81 -10.33 34.62
CA SER A 333 -12.46 -10.58 33.33
C SER A 333 -13.99 -10.60 33.47
N PRO A 334 -14.73 -10.00 32.52
CA PRO A 334 -16.18 -10.17 32.44
C PRO A 334 -16.59 -11.59 32.02
N PHE A 335 -15.65 -12.38 31.47
CA PHE A 335 -15.87 -13.76 31.05
C PHE A 335 -15.04 -14.74 31.88
N SER A 336 -15.66 -15.82 32.35
CA SER A 336 -15.05 -16.83 33.22
C SER A 336 -13.95 -17.64 32.54
N ASP A 337 -13.98 -17.74 31.21
CA ASP A 337 -13.05 -18.52 30.38
C ASP A 337 -11.98 -17.66 29.67
N VAL A 338 -11.90 -16.36 29.99
CA VAL A 338 -10.89 -15.45 29.44
C VAL A 338 -9.96 -14.96 30.55
N SER A 339 -8.72 -15.46 30.55
CA SER A 339 -7.68 -14.96 31.45
C SER A 339 -7.30 -13.51 31.13
N THR A 340 -6.97 -12.70 32.14
CA THR A 340 -6.42 -11.34 31.96
C THR A 340 -5.06 -11.32 31.27
N SER A 341 -4.39 -12.49 31.17
CA SER A 341 -3.16 -12.68 30.41
C SER A 341 -3.38 -13.11 28.96
N ASN A 342 -4.64 -13.28 28.52
CA ASN A 342 -4.94 -13.61 27.12
C ASN A 342 -4.46 -12.46 26.20
N ARG A 343 -3.84 -12.82 25.07
CA ARG A 343 -3.30 -11.85 24.10
C ARG A 343 -4.32 -10.81 23.64
N TYR A 344 -5.58 -11.21 23.52
CA TYR A 344 -6.70 -10.38 23.07
C TYR A 344 -7.66 -10.01 24.20
N TYR A 345 -7.21 -10.10 25.46
CA TYR A 345 -8.05 -9.79 26.64
C TYR A 345 -8.65 -8.38 26.57
N LYS A 346 -7.87 -7.41 26.11
CA LYS A 346 -8.29 -6.02 25.99
C LYS A 346 -9.44 -5.88 24.99
N GLU A 347 -9.28 -6.46 23.80
CA GLU A 347 -10.22 -6.40 22.70
C GLU A 347 -11.52 -7.16 23.03
N ILE A 348 -11.40 -8.34 23.64
CA ILE A 348 -12.55 -9.12 24.11
C ILE A 348 -13.34 -8.35 25.18
N SER A 349 -12.65 -7.74 26.15
CA SER A 349 -13.30 -6.95 27.21
C SER A 349 -13.96 -5.68 26.67
N TRP A 350 -13.34 -5.04 25.69
CA TRP A 350 -13.91 -3.88 25.00
C TRP A 350 -15.21 -4.24 24.28
N LEU A 351 -15.25 -5.34 23.53
CA LEU A 351 -16.48 -5.80 22.89
C LEU A 351 -17.62 -6.05 23.87
N TYR A 352 -17.31 -6.55 25.07
CA TYR A 352 -18.30 -6.71 26.13
C TYR A 352 -18.80 -5.35 26.66
N ALA A 353 -17.88 -4.42 26.91
CA ALA A 353 -18.21 -3.09 27.42
C ALA A 353 -19.08 -2.27 26.45
N GLU A 354 -18.85 -2.40 25.14
CA GLU A 354 -19.65 -1.76 24.09
C GLU A 354 -20.95 -2.53 23.77
N GLY A 355 -21.21 -3.66 24.44
CA GLY A 355 -22.39 -4.49 24.17
C GLY A 355 -22.35 -5.25 22.83
N ILE A 356 -21.22 -5.25 22.13
CA ILE A 356 -21.04 -5.97 20.86
C ILE A 356 -21.01 -7.49 21.10
N SER A 357 -20.36 -7.92 22.19
CA SER A 357 -20.36 -9.31 22.64
C SER A 357 -21.16 -9.49 23.93
N THR A 358 -22.11 -10.43 23.94
CA THR A 358 -22.94 -10.76 25.11
C THR A 358 -22.49 -12.03 25.85
N GLY A 359 -21.67 -12.86 25.20
CA GLY A 359 -21.25 -14.18 25.68
C GLY A 359 -22.39 -15.18 25.92
N TRP A 360 -22.02 -16.36 26.40
CA TRP A 360 -22.98 -17.40 26.80
C TRP A 360 -23.12 -17.43 28.31
N GLY A 361 -24.35 -17.51 28.81
CA GLY A 361 -24.60 -17.70 30.24
C GLY A 361 -24.09 -19.07 30.71
N SER A 362 -23.23 -19.08 31.72
CA SER A 362 -22.70 -20.27 32.38
C SER A 362 -22.92 -20.11 33.89
N GLY A 363 -24.16 -20.43 34.32
CA GLY A 363 -24.63 -20.16 35.68
C GLY A 363 -24.70 -18.65 35.99
N SER A 364 -24.01 -18.21 37.03
CA SER A 364 -23.86 -16.79 37.39
C SER A 364 -22.76 -16.06 36.61
N THR A 365 -22.03 -16.77 35.75
CA THR A 365 -20.93 -16.23 34.93
C THR A 365 -21.27 -16.24 33.45
N ARG A 366 -20.40 -15.69 32.61
CA ARG A 366 -20.51 -15.76 31.16
C ARG A 366 -19.21 -16.27 30.54
N GLU A 367 -19.33 -17.00 29.45
CA GLU A 367 -18.19 -17.47 28.65
C GLU A 367 -18.12 -16.71 27.32
N PHE A 368 -16.91 -16.45 26.82
CA PHE A 368 -16.67 -15.86 25.51
C PHE A 368 -16.27 -16.88 24.45
N ARG A 369 -15.64 -17.98 24.88
CA ARG A 369 -15.12 -19.10 24.07
C ARG A 369 -14.08 -18.66 23.05
N PRO A 370 -12.93 -18.10 23.51
CA PRO A 370 -11.99 -17.39 22.65
C PRO A 370 -11.39 -18.25 21.53
N LEU A 371 -11.21 -19.55 21.77
CA LEU A 371 -10.59 -20.48 20.81
C LEU A 371 -11.60 -21.25 19.95
N GLU A 372 -12.90 -21.03 20.14
CA GLU A 372 -13.90 -21.58 19.21
C GLU A 372 -13.91 -20.75 17.93
N GLN A 373 -14.13 -21.43 16.80
CA GLN A 373 -14.37 -20.78 15.51
C GLN A 373 -15.67 -19.97 15.59
N ILE A 374 -15.75 -18.90 14.80
CA ILE A 374 -17.00 -18.14 14.71
C ILE A 374 -17.84 -18.56 13.51
N ASP A 375 -19.10 -18.91 13.78
CA ASP A 375 -20.10 -19.20 12.76
C ASP A 375 -20.63 -17.91 12.09
N ARG A 376 -21.13 -18.05 10.87
CA ARG A 376 -21.59 -16.92 10.05
C ARG A 376 -22.79 -16.20 10.64
N ASP A 377 -23.70 -16.88 11.31
CA ASP A 377 -24.83 -16.25 12.00
C ASP A 377 -24.37 -15.39 13.18
N ALA A 378 -23.41 -15.86 13.95
CA ALA A 378 -22.80 -15.13 15.05
C ALA A 378 -22.08 -13.90 14.50
N MET A 379 -21.33 -14.01 13.40
CA MET A 379 -20.73 -12.85 12.72
C MET A 379 -21.78 -11.76 12.41
N ALA A 380 -22.96 -12.16 11.89
CA ALA A 380 -24.04 -11.22 11.62
C ALA A 380 -24.51 -10.48 12.88
N ALA A 381 -24.64 -11.20 14.00
CA ALA A 381 -25.00 -10.58 15.27
C ALA A 381 -23.93 -9.59 15.78
N PHE A 382 -22.64 -9.91 15.64
CA PHE A 382 -21.56 -9.00 16.02
C PHE A 382 -21.57 -7.72 15.19
N LEU A 383 -21.67 -7.82 13.86
CA LEU A 383 -21.69 -6.65 12.98
C LEU A 383 -22.94 -5.79 13.17
N TYR A 384 -24.10 -6.40 13.37
CA TYR A 384 -25.33 -5.64 13.65
C TYR A 384 -25.24 -4.84 14.95
N ARG A 385 -24.66 -5.41 16.03
CA ARG A 385 -24.41 -4.68 17.27
C ARG A 385 -23.34 -3.62 17.12
N MET A 386 -22.28 -3.92 16.36
CA MET A 386 -21.22 -2.96 16.05
C MET A 386 -21.74 -1.74 15.28
N ALA A 387 -22.77 -1.92 14.44
CA ALA A 387 -23.48 -0.83 13.77
C ALA A 387 -24.45 -0.04 14.69
N GLY A 388 -24.50 -0.35 15.99
CA GLY A 388 -25.40 0.29 16.94
C GLY A 388 -26.84 -0.22 16.88
N GLU A 389 -27.05 -1.47 16.44
CA GLU A 389 -28.36 -2.13 16.34
C GLU A 389 -29.40 -1.29 15.59
N PRO A 390 -29.12 -0.90 14.33
CA PRO A 390 -29.95 0.04 13.58
C PRO A 390 -31.39 -0.47 13.45
N ARG A 391 -32.37 0.44 13.53
CA ARG A 391 -33.79 0.07 13.38
C ARG A 391 -34.02 -0.58 12.02
N TYR A 392 -34.27 -1.87 12.02
CA TYR A 392 -34.47 -2.68 10.82
C TYR A 392 -35.65 -3.63 11.01
N SER A 393 -36.52 -3.70 10.01
CA SER A 393 -37.66 -4.60 9.96
C SER A 393 -37.37 -5.71 8.95
N ALA A 394 -37.05 -6.90 9.45
CA ALA A 394 -36.75 -8.04 8.60
C ALA A 394 -37.98 -8.44 7.75
N PRO A 395 -37.77 -8.83 6.48
CA PRO A 395 -38.87 -9.20 5.59
C PRO A 395 -39.57 -10.49 6.08
N GLY A 396 -40.84 -10.67 5.68
CA GLY A 396 -41.60 -11.90 5.96
C GLY A 396 -41.09 -13.13 5.18
N THR A 397 -40.29 -12.90 4.13
CA THR A 397 -39.60 -13.93 3.35
C THR A 397 -38.11 -13.64 3.39
N SER A 398 -37.31 -14.66 3.69
CA SER A 398 -35.85 -14.53 3.78
C SER A 398 -35.22 -14.17 2.43
N PRO A 399 -34.18 -13.31 2.40
CA PRO A 399 -33.38 -13.09 1.20
C PRO A 399 -32.48 -14.30 0.86
N PHE A 400 -32.29 -15.24 1.79
CA PHE A 400 -31.50 -16.45 1.61
C PHE A 400 -32.37 -17.71 1.69
N ALA A 401 -32.17 -18.65 0.77
CA ALA A 401 -32.96 -19.87 0.59
C ALA A 401 -32.85 -20.87 1.75
N ASP A 402 -31.72 -20.87 2.45
CA ASP A 402 -31.39 -21.76 3.57
C ASP A 402 -31.64 -21.13 4.96
N VAL A 403 -32.18 -19.91 5.00
CA VAL A 403 -32.51 -19.20 6.24
C VAL A 403 -34.02 -19.00 6.32
N SER A 404 -34.60 -19.34 7.48
CA SER A 404 -36.02 -19.13 7.76
C SER A 404 -36.22 -17.96 8.72
N THR A 405 -37.44 -17.42 8.81
CA THR A 405 -37.78 -16.36 9.79
C THR A 405 -37.65 -16.79 11.25
N ARG A 406 -37.42 -18.08 11.52
CA ARG A 406 -37.18 -18.66 12.84
C ARG A 406 -35.71 -18.98 13.11
N THR A 407 -34.83 -18.82 12.12
CA THR A 407 -33.39 -19.06 12.27
C THR A 407 -32.80 -18.07 13.28
N MET A 408 -31.86 -18.54 14.12
CA MET A 408 -31.15 -17.66 15.04
C MET A 408 -30.48 -16.52 14.26
N TYR A 409 -30.57 -15.30 14.79
CA TYR A 409 -30.08 -14.09 14.15
C TYR A 409 -30.66 -13.79 12.75
N TYR A 410 -31.86 -14.29 12.42
CA TYR A 410 -32.51 -14.01 11.13
C TYR A 410 -32.56 -12.52 10.79
N LYS A 411 -32.89 -11.67 11.78
CA LYS A 411 -33.00 -10.23 11.57
C LYS A 411 -31.66 -9.62 11.15
N GLU A 412 -30.59 -10.00 11.82
CA GLU A 412 -29.22 -9.54 11.59
C GLU A 412 -28.68 -10.06 10.25
N ILE A 413 -28.96 -11.32 9.92
CA ILE A 413 -28.63 -11.91 8.62
C ILE A 413 -29.35 -11.18 7.48
N ALA A 414 -30.64 -10.91 7.63
CA ALA A 414 -31.42 -10.17 6.63
C ALA A 414 -30.95 -8.72 6.50
N TRP A 415 -30.55 -8.08 7.61
CA TRP A 415 -29.95 -6.75 7.61
C TRP A 415 -28.62 -6.72 6.84
N LEU A 416 -27.71 -7.69 7.08
CA LEU A 416 -26.47 -7.78 6.30
C LEU A 416 -26.73 -7.88 4.80
N ALA A 417 -27.79 -8.58 4.39
CA ALA A 417 -28.17 -8.66 2.98
C ALA A 417 -28.67 -7.32 2.44
N SER A 418 -29.48 -6.57 3.21
CA SER A 418 -30.00 -5.28 2.75
C SER A 418 -28.93 -4.20 2.63
N GLU A 419 -27.90 -4.24 3.47
CA GLU A 419 -26.75 -3.33 3.38
C GLU A 419 -25.69 -3.80 2.37
N GLY A 420 -25.89 -4.95 1.70
CA GLY A 420 -24.91 -5.50 0.76
C GLY A 420 -23.63 -6.05 1.41
N ILE A 421 -23.62 -6.20 2.74
CA ILE A 421 -22.50 -6.76 3.49
C ILE A 421 -22.37 -8.27 3.23
N SER A 422 -23.50 -8.99 3.19
CA SER A 422 -23.55 -10.40 2.78
C SER A 422 -24.25 -10.57 1.44
N THR A 423 -23.57 -11.19 0.47
CA THR A 423 -24.13 -11.52 -0.84
C THR A 423 -24.63 -12.96 -0.96
N GLY A 424 -24.21 -13.84 -0.03
CA GLY A 424 -24.49 -15.28 -0.08
C GLY A 424 -23.78 -16.03 -1.22
N TRP A 425 -24.06 -17.32 -1.31
CA TRP A 425 -23.63 -18.20 -2.40
C TRP A 425 -24.77 -18.46 -3.37
N SER A 426 -24.53 -18.22 -4.66
CA SER A 426 -25.48 -18.57 -5.71
C SER A 426 -25.59 -20.09 -5.86
N THR A 427 -26.79 -20.62 -5.64
CA THR A 427 -27.14 -22.04 -5.86
C THR A 427 -28.33 -22.17 -6.80
N SER A 428 -28.68 -23.40 -7.19
CA SER A 428 -29.88 -23.66 -8.00
C SER A 428 -31.19 -23.30 -7.29
N SER A 429 -31.18 -23.24 -5.95
CA SER A 429 -32.32 -22.88 -5.10
C SER A 429 -32.38 -21.40 -4.72
N GLY A 430 -31.41 -20.59 -5.16
CA GLY A 430 -31.29 -19.17 -4.80
C GLY A 430 -29.99 -18.85 -4.08
N GLN A 431 -29.94 -17.73 -3.35
CA GLN A 431 -28.77 -17.36 -2.55
C GLN A 431 -28.80 -18.10 -1.21
N GLU A 432 -27.69 -18.72 -0.81
CA GLU A 432 -27.54 -19.34 0.52
C GLU A 432 -26.66 -18.49 1.43
N PHE A 433 -26.99 -18.39 2.73
CA PHE A 433 -26.19 -17.70 3.73
C PHE A 433 -25.24 -18.62 4.50
N ARG A 434 -25.64 -19.88 4.71
CA ARG A 434 -24.95 -20.92 5.50
C ARG A 434 -24.67 -20.50 6.94
N PRO A 435 -25.72 -20.32 7.77
CA PRO A 435 -25.60 -19.70 9.09
C PRO A 435 -24.68 -20.45 10.06
N GLY A 436 -24.66 -21.79 10.00
CA GLY A 436 -23.85 -22.63 10.89
C GLY A 436 -22.47 -23.00 10.35
N ASP A 437 -22.06 -22.46 9.21
CA ASP A 437 -20.70 -22.66 8.71
C ASP A 437 -19.74 -21.68 9.43
N ALA A 438 -18.53 -22.16 9.74
CA ALA A 438 -17.47 -21.31 10.26
C ALA A 438 -17.04 -20.25 9.23
N VAL A 439 -16.58 -19.10 9.72
CA VAL A 439 -16.08 -18.00 8.88
C VAL A 439 -14.59 -18.20 8.61
N ALA A 440 -14.26 -18.50 7.35
CA ALA A 440 -12.89 -18.41 6.85
C ALA A 440 -12.35 -16.96 6.91
N ARG A 441 -11.04 -16.81 7.07
CA ARG A 441 -10.39 -15.50 7.21
C ARG A 441 -10.56 -14.60 5.98
N ASP A 442 -10.65 -15.16 4.79
CA ASP A 442 -10.89 -14.38 3.57
C ASP A 442 -12.34 -13.86 3.51
N ALA A 443 -13.32 -14.66 3.91
CA ALA A 443 -14.71 -14.25 4.06
C ALA A 443 -14.87 -13.18 5.15
N MET A 444 -14.12 -13.27 6.25
CA MET A 444 -14.03 -12.19 7.25
C MET A 444 -13.58 -10.88 6.59
N ALA A 445 -12.56 -10.91 5.74
CA ALA A 445 -12.10 -9.71 5.03
C ALA A 445 -13.21 -9.09 4.19
N ALA A 446 -13.95 -9.91 3.44
CA ALA A 446 -15.08 -9.45 2.65
C ALA A 446 -16.19 -8.82 3.51
N PHE A 447 -16.53 -9.42 4.65
CA PHE A 447 -17.54 -8.87 5.57
C PHE A 447 -17.11 -7.50 6.11
N LEU A 448 -15.89 -7.38 6.63
CA LEU A 448 -15.41 -6.14 7.24
C LEU A 448 -15.21 -5.03 6.20
N TYR A 449 -14.71 -5.38 5.01
CA TYR A 449 -14.52 -4.43 3.91
C TYR A 449 -15.83 -3.81 3.43
N ARG A 450 -16.90 -4.60 3.38
CA ARG A 450 -18.23 -4.11 2.99
C ARG A 450 -18.91 -3.36 4.13
N PHE A 451 -18.75 -3.85 5.36
CA PHE A 451 -19.25 -3.18 6.57
C PHE A 451 -18.67 -1.77 6.72
N ASP A 452 -17.37 -1.57 6.46
CA ASP A 452 -16.72 -0.25 6.54
C ASP A 452 -17.26 0.77 5.50
N ARG A 453 -17.90 0.28 4.42
CA ARG A 453 -18.42 1.10 3.32
C ARG A 453 -19.94 1.28 3.33
N MET A 454 -20.62 0.82 4.38
CA MET A 454 -22.02 1.17 4.63
C MET A 454 -22.13 2.67 4.96
#